data_AF-A0A497RJU2-F1
#
_entry.id   AF-A0A497RJU2-F1
#
_cell.length_a   1.000
_cell.length_b   1.000
_cell.length_c   1.000
_cell.angle_alpha   90.00
_cell.angle_beta   90.00
_cell.angle_gamma   90.00
#
_symmetry.space_group_name_H-M   'P 1'
#
loop_
_entity.id
_entity.type
_entity.pdbx_description
1 polymer ?
#
loop_
_entity_poly.entity_id
_entity_poly.type
_entity_poly.pdbx_seq_one_letter_code
_entity_poly.pdbx_strand_id
1 'polypeptide(L)'
;MICIICGKNVQKDTFLKHLESHFYLNKDEIVGYFQELCHPFNVKLHKATCVDVKNRTIFFSVENAALFIAFAKERFGIDWKKCCEWMALHEKYHIELREFYEPPNVNYNIISNVEDYYIEKNMMPEEYKDVCIANARLVVELRRIMPFSRKSLVDKDINAYYYMTLAAWHALGIDFNLKLKSFEWAFIKNVSNLMKEIKDFKDLPKVMLKISSLHDFFFELITKIF
;
A
#
# COMPACT_ATOMS: atom_id res chain seq x y z
N MET A 1 -20.60 -6.46 4.14
CA MET A 1 -19.31 -6.48 3.40
C MET A 1 -18.91 -7.93 3.21
N ILE A 2 -18.27 -8.29 2.09
CA ILE A 2 -17.79 -9.67 1.88
C ILE A 2 -16.39 -9.77 2.49
N CYS A 3 -16.14 -10.77 3.33
CA CYS A 3 -14.80 -11.10 3.81
C CYS A 3 -14.01 -11.77 2.68
N ILE A 4 -12.92 -11.14 2.21
CA ILE A 4 -12.05 -11.69 1.15
C ILE A 4 -11.37 -13.01 1.52
N ILE A 5 -11.30 -13.33 2.81
CA ILE A 5 -10.61 -14.51 3.31
C ILE A 5 -11.54 -15.71 3.23
N CYS A 6 -12.74 -15.61 3.82
CA CYS A 6 -13.68 -16.71 3.94
C CYS A 6 -14.93 -16.61 3.04
N GLY A 7 -15.10 -15.52 2.29
CA GLY A 7 -16.24 -15.28 1.39
C GLY A 7 -17.58 -14.93 2.07
N LYS A 8 -17.65 -14.92 3.41
CA LYS A 8 -18.89 -14.65 4.16
C LYS A 8 -19.28 -13.18 4.10
N ASN A 9 -20.59 -12.91 4.14
CA ASN A 9 -21.12 -11.57 4.37
C ASN A 9 -21.02 -11.22 5.86
N VAL A 10 -20.29 -10.16 6.19
CA VAL A 10 -20.04 -9.67 7.54
C VAL A 10 -20.53 -8.22 7.66
N GLN A 11 -21.14 -7.85 8.79
CA GLN A 11 -21.50 -6.45 9.06
C GLN A 11 -20.24 -5.62 9.29
N LYS A 12 -20.27 -4.34 8.92
CA LYS A 12 -19.08 -3.48 8.91
C LYS A 12 -18.48 -3.31 10.32
N ASP A 13 -19.34 -3.09 11.29
CA ASP A 13 -19.06 -2.89 12.72
C ASP A 13 -18.60 -4.16 13.45
N THR A 14 -18.78 -5.35 12.85
CA THR A 14 -18.33 -6.63 13.42
C THR A 14 -17.15 -7.23 12.66
N PHE A 15 -16.60 -6.53 11.66
CA PHE A 15 -15.56 -7.06 10.79
C PHE A 15 -14.27 -7.42 11.56
N LEU A 16 -13.81 -6.56 12.48
CA LEU A 16 -12.63 -6.86 13.28
C LEU A 16 -12.86 -8.08 14.19
N LYS A 17 -14.01 -8.16 14.86
CA LYS A 17 -14.40 -9.32 15.68
C LYS A 17 -14.49 -10.62 14.87
N HIS A 18 -14.92 -10.51 13.61
CA HIS A 18 -14.92 -11.64 12.68
C HIS A 18 -13.49 -12.12 12.41
N LEU A 19 -12.54 -11.20 12.20
CA LEU A 19 -11.13 -11.55 12.02
C LEU A 19 -10.51 -12.14 13.30
N GLU A 20 -10.75 -11.52 14.46
CA GLU A 20 -10.27 -11.99 15.77
C GLU A 20 -10.73 -13.42 16.07
N SER A 21 -12.03 -13.69 15.86
CA SER A 21 -12.62 -15.01 16.14
C SER A 21 -12.24 -16.10 15.14
N HIS A 22 -12.03 -15.76 13.87
CA HIS A 22 -11.68 -16.76 12.84
C HIS A 22 -10.17 -17.02 12.76
N PHE A 23 -9.33 -16.04 13.10
CA PHE A 23 -7.88 -16.12 12.87
C PHE A 23 -7.06 -16.00 14.17
N TYR A 24 -7.72 -16.09 15.34
CA TYR A 24 -7.10 -16.02 16.67
C TYR A 24 -6.17 -14.80 16.82
N LEU A 25 -6.60 -13.65 16.30
CA LEU A 25 -5.83 -12.41 16.39
C LEU A 25 -6.08 -11.73 17.74
N ASN A 26 -5.00 -11.45 18.47
CA ASN A 26 -5.04 -10.62 19.66
C ASN A 26 -4.60 -9.20 19.31
N LYS A 27 -5.56 -8.28 19.26
CA LYS A 27 -5.31 -6.87 18.96
C LYS A 27 -4.26 -6.24 19.87
N ASP A 28 -4.34 -6.50 21.18
CA ASP A 28 -3.46 -5.85 22.15
C ASP A 28 -2.02 -6.36 21.99
N GLU A 29 -1.86 -7.65 21.65
CA GLU A 29 -0.56 -8.24 21.33
C GLU A 29 0.03 -7.66 20.04
N ILE A 30 -0.77 -7.50 18.98
CA ILE A 30 -0.33 -6.89 17.72
C ILE A 30 0.11 -5.45 17.94
N VAL A 31 -0.69 -4.66 18.68
CA VAL A 31 -0.35 -3.26 18.98
C VAL A 31 0.92 -3.17 19.81
N GLY A 32 1.03 -3.97 20.88
CA GLY A 32 2.22 -3.99 21.73
C GLY A 32 3.48 -4.36 20.97
N TYR A 33 3.43 -5.43 20.16
CA TYR A 33 4.57 -5.87 19.35
C TYR A 33 4.95 -4.84 18.29
N PHE A 34 3.98 -4.24 17.59
CA PHE A 34 4.26 -3.19 16.60
C PHE A 34 4.88 -1.95 17.24
N GLN A 35 4.43 -1.55 18.43
CA GLN A 35 5.01 -0.43 19.19
C GLN A 35 6.45 -0.71 19.61
N GLU A 36 6.73 -1.92 20.09
CA GLU A 36 8.09 -2.37 20.43
C GLU A 36 9.00 -2.31 19.20
N LEU A 37 8.56 -2.90 18.09
CA LEU A 37 9.28 -2.88 16.82
C LEU A 37 9.55 -1.46 16.34
N CYS A 38 8.62 -0.53 16.52
CA CYS A 38 8.73 0.85 16.02
C CYS A 38 9.64 1.77 16.86
N HIS A 39 10.13 1.35 18.02
CA HIS A 39 11.04 2.17 18.82
C HIS A 39 12.28 2.63 17.99
N PRO A 40 12.74 3.89 18.13
CA PRO A 40 12.31 4.94 19.06
C PRO A 40 11.18 5.85 18.56
N PHE A 41 10.51 5.51 17.46
CA PHE A 41 9.45 6.35 16.89
C PHE A 41 8.17 6.31 17.72
N ASN A 42 7.44 7.42 17.73
CA ASN A 42 6.15 7.51 18.39
C ASN A 42 5.07 6.83 17.54
N VAL A 43 4.27 5.94 18.13
CA VAL A 43 3.19 5.24 17.43
C VAL A 43 1.82 5.68 17.95
N LYS A 44 0.92 6.09 17.04
CA LYS A 44 -0.47 6.47 17.37
C LYS A 44 -1.46 5.60 16.61
N LEU A 45 -2.49 5.11 17.29
CA LEU A 45 -3.56 4.36 16.62
C LEU A 45 -4.37 5.29 15.70
N HIS A 46 -4.67 4.83 14.48
CA HIS A 46 -5.39 5.60 13.48
C HIS A 46 -6.21 4.68 12.55
N LYS A 47 -6.94 5.27 11.60
CA LYS A 47 -7.75 4.53 10.62
C LYS A 47 -6.94 4.00 9.43
N ALA A 48 -5.78 4.59 9.18
CA ALA A 48 -4.85 4.19 8.13
C ALA A 48 -3.44 4.12 8.72
N THR A 49 -2.64 3.18 8.23
CA THR A 49 -1.22 3.11 8.52
C THR A 49 -0.50 4.09 7.61
N CYS A 50 0.26 5.02 8.18
CA CYS A 50 1.05 6.02 7.46
C CYS A 50 2.01 6.75 8.41
N VAL A 51 2.91 7.58 7.86
CA VAL A 51 3.85 8.37 8.65
C VAL A 51 3.64 9.88 8.56
N ASP A 52 3.80 10.55 9.70
CA ASP A 52 4.11 11.97 9.79
C ASP A 52 5.59 12.13 10.05
N VAL A 53 6.32 12.46 8.98
CA VAL A 53 7.78 12.61 8.98
C VAL A 53 8.22 13.72 9.91
N LYS A 54 7.52 14.86 9.90
CA LYS A 54 7.90 16.06 10.67
C LYS A 54 7.93 15.77 12.17
N ASN A 55 6.95 15.00 12.63
CA ASN A 55 6.85 14.60 14.04
C ASN A 55 7.38 13.18 14.30
N ARG A 56 8.04 12.55 13.30
CA ARG A 56 8.53 11.17 13.32
C ARG A 56 7.54 10.20 13.97
N THR A 57 6.27 10.35 13.60
CA THR A 57 5.14 9.62 14.18
C THR A 57 4.59 8.63 13.17
N ILE A 58 4.47 7.38 13.57
CA ILE A 58 3.83 6.32 12.80
C ILE A 58 2.38 6.22 13.25
N PHE A 59 1.45 6.44 12.34
CA PHE A 59 0.04 6.12 12.54
C PHE A 59 -0.17 4.65 12.21
N PHE A 60 -0.81 3.89 13.08
CA PHE A 60 -1.02 2.45 12.90
C PHE A 60 -2.51 2.11 12.84
N SER A 61 -2.94 1.47 11.75
CA SER A 61 -4.30 0.93 11.61
C SER A 61 -4.34 -0.54 11.97
N VAL A 62 -4.88 -0.82 13.15
CA VAL A 62 -5.10 -2.19 13.65
C VAL A 62 -6.02 -2.96 12.71
N GLU A 63 -7.04 -2.32 12.14
CA GLU A 63 -7.99 -2.97 11.25
C GLU A 63 -7.32 -3.41 9.94
N ASN A 64 -6.47 -2.56 9.36
CA ASN A 64 -5.71 -2.90 8.16
C ASN A 64 -4.68 -4.01 8.46
N ALA A 65 -3.98 -3.91 9.60
CA ALA A 65 -3.02 -4.90 10.04
C ALA A 65 -3.68 -6.26 10.26
N ALA A 66 -4.82 -6.32 10.96
CA ALA A 66 -5.55 -7.55 11.22
C ALA A 66 -6.04 -8.21 9.92
N LEU A 67 -6.56 -7.41 8.98
CA LEU A 67 -6.96 -7.91 7.66
C LEU A 67 -5.78 -8.50 6.91
N PHE A 68 -4.64 -7.81 6.91
CA PHE A 68 -3.43 -8.26 6.25
C PHE A 68 -2.88 -9.53 6.87
N ILE A 69 -2.71 -9.57 8.18
CA ILE A 69 -2.21 -10.74 8.92
C ILE A 69 -3.10 -11.95 8.66
N ALA A 70 -4.42 -11.80 8.77
CA ALA A 70 -5.34 -12.90 8.52
C ALA A 70 -5.22 -13.41 7.07
N PHE A 71 -5.14 -12.50 6.09
CA PHE A 71 -4.98 -12.88 4.69
C PHE A 71 -3.64 -13.58 4.43
N ALA A 72 -2.54 -13.04 4.95
CA ALA A 72 -1.20 -13.59 4.80
C ALA A 72 -1.08 -14.97 5.44
N LYS A 73 -1.68 -15.16 6.63
CA LYS A 73 -1.71 -16.46 7.31
C LYS A 73 -2.47 -17.51 6.50
N GLU A 74 -3.68 -17.19 6.04
CA GLU A 74 -4.56 -18.16 5.38
C GLU A 74 -4.12 -18.50 3.95
N ARG A 75 -3.57 -17.52 3.22
CA ARG A 75 -3.24 -17.70 1.80
C ARG A 75 -1.78 -18.07 1.57
N PHE A 76 -0.89 -17.69 2.48
CA PHE A 76 0.55 -17.85 2.32
C PHE A 76 1.22 -18.57 3.51
N GLY A 77 0.49 -18.87 4.59
CA GLY A 77 1.07 -19.52 5.78
C GLY A 77 1.99 -18.62 6.60
N ILE A 78 2.04 -17.31 6.29
CA ILE A 78 2.98 -16.36 6.89
C ILE A 78 2.60 -16.10 8.35
N ASP A 79 3.61 -16.06 9.24
CA ASP A 79 3.42 -15.73 10.64
C ASP A 79 3.07 -14.26 10.85
N TRP A 80 2.20 -13.99 11.83
CA TRP A 80 1.73 -12.62 12.07
C TRP A 80 2.85 -11.68 12.54
N LYS A 81 3.86 -12.19 13.26
CA LYS A 81 5.00 -11.37 13.71
C LYS A 81 5.82 -10.91 12.52
N LYS A 82 6.06 -11.79 11.55
CA LYS A 82 6.74 -11.45 10.29
C LYS A 82 6.00 -10.36 9.51
N CYS A 83 4.66 -10.39 9.52
CA CYS A 83 3.84 -9.31 8.95
C CYS A 83 4.03 -7.99 9.71
N CYS A 84 4.04 -8.02 11.04
CA CYS A 84 4.25 -6.83 11.87
C CYS A 84 5.66 -6.25 11.72
N GLU A 85 6.69 -7.09 11.61
CA GLU A 85 8.07 -6.68 11.37
C GLU A 85 8.20 -5.96 10.03
N TRP A 86 7.67 -6.54 8.95
CA TRP A 86 7.62 -5.89 7.65
C TRP A 86 6.88 -4.55 7.71
N MET A 87 5.68 -4.50 8.33
CA MET A 87 4.92 -3.24 8.47
C MET A 87 5.71 -2.19 9.24
N ALA A 88 6.33 -2.55 10.37
CA ALA A 88 7.09 -1.61 11.18
C ALA A 88 8.31 -1.10 10.41
N LEU A 89 9.04 -2.00 9.74
CA LEU A 89 10.22 -1.66 8.96
C LEU A 89 9.87 -0.77 7.76
N HIS A 90 8.77 -1.06 7.07
CA HIS A 90 8.26 -0.26 5.96
C HIS A 90 7.98 1.19 6.38
N GLU A 91 7.25 1.39 7.48
CA GLU A 91 6.96 2.75 7.98
C GLU A 91 8.22 3.47 8.48
N LYS A 92 9.15 2.76 9.13
CA LYS A 92 10.46 3.33 9.50
C LYS A 92 11.22 3.81 8.26
N TYR A 93 11.24 3.03 7.20
CA TYR A 93 11.91 3.40 5.96
C TYR A 93 11.25 4.60 5.28
N HIS A 94 9.95 4.84 5.40
CA HIS A 94 9.38 6.12 4.94
C HIS A 94 9.92 7.32 5.72
N ILE A 95 10.08 7.19 7.05
CA ILE A 95 10.65 8.28 7.87
C ILE A 95 12.09 8.51 7.46
N GLU A 96 12.92 7.46 7.44
CA GLU A 96 14.33 7.55 7.07
C GLU A 96 14.49 8.12 5.65
N LEU A 97 13.77 7.58 4.68
CA LEU A 97 13.85 8.00 3.28
C LEU A 97 13.54 9.49 3.12
N ARG A 98 12.46 9.98 3.75
CA ARG A 98 12.05 11.39 3.67
C ARG A 98 12.93 12.34 4.50
N GLU A 99 13.79 11.83 5.39
CA GLU A 99 14.86 12.64 6.00
C GLU A 99 15.97 12.99 4.98
N PHE A 100 16.11 12.23 3.88
CA PHE A 100 17.19 12.41 2.90
C PHE A 100 16.83 13.24 1.67
N TYR A 101 15.55 13.58 1.46
CA TYR A 101 15.15 14.42 0.32
C TYR A 101 13.86 15.20 0.59
N GLU A 102 13.74 16.37 -0.07
CA GLU A 102 12.51 17.17 -0.06
C GLU A 102 11.56 16.64 -1.16
N PRO A 103 10.31 16.27 -0.83
CA PRO A 103 9.36 15.78 -1.81
C PRO A 103 8.95 16.89 -2.79
N PRO A 104 8.79 16.59 -4.09
CA PRO A 104 8.27 17.56 -5.04
C PRO A 104 6.80 17.88 -4.75
N ASN A 105 6.34 19.07 -5.14
CA ASN A 105 4.94 19.49 -5.01
C ASN A 105 4.04 18.74 -6.01
N VAL A 106 3.79 17.46 -5.75
CA VAL A 106 2.94 16.56 -6.53
C VAL A 106 1.95 15.85 -5.61
N ASN A 107 1.02 15.10 -6.18
CA ASN A 107 0.02 14.36 -5.42
C ASN A 107 0.67 13.43 -4.37
N TYR A 108 0.21 13.48 -3.11
CA TYR A 108 0.80 12.69 -2.02
C TYR A 108 0.69 11.17 -2.25
N ASN A 109 -0.34 10.70 -2.96
CA ASN A 109 -0.47 9.29 -3.31
C ASN A 109 0.54 8.87 -4.38
N ILE A 110 1.01 9.79 -5.23
CA ILE A 110 2.13 9.52 -6.15
C ILE A 110 3.42 9.40 -5.35
N ILE A 111 3.67 10.34 -4.43
CA ILE A 111 4.85 10.30 -3.55
C ILE A 111 4.90 8.97 -2.80
N SER A 112 3.83 8.64 -2.07
CA SER A 112 3.76 7.42 -1.26
C SER A 112 4.02 6.16 -2.09
N ASN A 113 3.34 5.97 -3.22
CA ASN A 113 3.51 4.72 -3.99
C ASN A 113 4.87 4.60 -4.69
N VAL A 114 5.50 5.72 -5.04
CA VAL A 114 6.87 5.71 -5.57
C VAL A 114 7.87 5.39 -4.47
N GLU A 115 7.64 5.88 -3.25
CA GLU A 115 8.42 5.48 -2.07
C GLU A 115 8.22 4.01 -1.72
N ASP A 116 6.97 3.53 -1.66
CA ASP A 116 6.65 2.12 -1.41
C ASP A 116 7.44 1.23 -2.37
N TYR A 117 7.43 1.56 -3.67
CA TYR A 117 8.23 0.84 -4.67
C TYR A 117 9.73 0.82 -4.33
N TYR A 118 10.31 1.96 -3.98
CA TYR A 118 11.73 2.05 -3.67
C TYR A 118 12.07 1.31 -2.37
N ILE A 119 11.24 1.45 -1.34
CA ILE A 119 11.40 0.75 -0.07
C ILE A 119 11.39 -0.75 -0.32
N GLU A 120 10.37 -1.28 -0.99
CA GLU A 120 10.22 -2.72 -1.26
C GLU A 120 11.34 -3.29 -2.15
N LYS A 121 11.86 -2.50 -3.09
CA LYS A 121 12.90 -2.98 -4.02
C LYS A 121 14.32 -2.83 -3.47
N ASN A 122 14.60 -1.74 -2.75
CA ASN A 122 15.96 -1.30 -2.46
C ASN A 122 16.30 -1.33 -0.96
N MET A 123 15.32 -1.22 -0.07
CA MET A 123 15.56 -1.10 1.37
C MET A 123 15.10 -2.34 2.14
N MET A 124 14.01 -2.98 1.69
CA MET A 124 13.42 -4.12 2.37
C MET A 124 14.31 -5.37 2.25
N PRO A 125 14.62 -6.06 3.37
CA PRO A 125 15.34 -7.33 3.33
C PRO A 125 14.60 -8.41 2.53
N GLU A 126 15.34 -9.23 1.79
CA GLU A 126 14.78 -10.29 0.91
C GLU A 126 13.89 -11.28 1.67
N GLU A 127 14.14 -11.48 2.98
CA GLU A 127 13.32 -12.36 3.81
C GLU A 127 11.85 -11.92 3.92
N TYR A 128 11.53 -10.65 3.68
CA TYR A 128 10.15 -10.12 3.72
C TYR A 128 9.46 -10.05 2.35
N LYS A 129 10.10 -10.55 1.28
CA LYS A 129 9.53 -10.51 -0.07
C LYS A 129 8.21 -11.26 -0.22
N ASP A 130 8.05 -12.37 0.50
CA ASP A 130 6.79 -13.11 0.57
C ASP A 130 5.68 -12.30 1.23
N VAL A 131 6.00 -11.51 2.26
CA VAL A 131 5.10 -10.58 2.94
C VAL A 131 4.64 -9.47 1.98
N CYS A 132 5.57 -8.89 1.22
CA CYS A 132 5.26 -7.90 0.18
C CYS A 132 4.31 -8.45 -0.89
N ILE A 133 4.58 -9.67 -1.39
CA ILE A 133 3.70 -10.36 -2.35
C ILE A 133 2.31 -10.60 -1.74
N ALA A 134 2.24 -11.04 -0.48
CA ALA A 134 0.98 -11.25 0.21
C ALA A 134 0.17 -9.94 0.36
N ASN A 135 0.83 -8.82 0.68
CA ASN A 135 0.19 -7.51 0.78
C ASN A 135 -0.36 -7.04 -0.58
N ALA A 136 0.42 -7.15 -1.65
CA ALA A 136 -0.06 -6.81 -2.99
C ALA A 136 -1.26 -7.69 -3.42
N ARG A 137 -1.18 -9.00 -3.15
CA ARG A 137 -2.27 -9.95 -3.43
C ARG A 137 -3.53 -9.62 -2.65
N LEU A 138 -3.40 -9.24 -1.38
CA LEU A 138 -4.52 -8.78 -0.56
C LEU A 138 -5.25 -7.63 -1.25
N VAL A 139 -4.52 -6.60 -1.66
CA VAL A 139 -5.16 -5.40 -2.20
C VAL A 139 -5.73 -5.67 -3.60
N VAL A 140 -5.11 -6.52 -4.42
CA VAL A 140 -5.69 -6.98 -5.69
C VAL A 140 -7.02 -7.71 -5.48
N GLU A 141 -7.09 -8.63 -4.51
CA GLU A 141 -8.32 -9.35 -4.18
C GLU A 141 -9.40 -8.40 -3.63
N LEU A 142 -9.02 -7.42 -2.81
CA LEU A 142 -9.93 -6.36 -2.38
C LEU A 142 -10.50 -5.58 -3.58
N ARG A 143 -9.67 -5.24 -4.58
CA ARG A 143 -10.13 -4.52 -5.78
C ARG A 143 -11.00 -5.37 -6.68
N ARG A 144 -10.82 -6.69 -6.67
CA ARG A 144 -11.67 -7.62 -7.42
C ARG A 144 -13.09 -7.68 -6.86
N ILE A 145 -13.26 -7.67 -5.54
CA ILE A 145 -14.58 -7.72 -4.89
C ILE A 145 -15.20 -6.35 -4.65
N MET A 146 -14.37 -5.32 -4.49
CA MET A 146 -14.75 -3.94 -4.21
C MET A 146 -14.01 -3.00 -5.18
N PRO A 147 -14.35 -3.06 -6.48
CA PRO A 147 -13.76 -2.15 -7.45
C PRO A 147 -14.14 -0.71 -7.14
N PHE A 148 -13.24 0.23 -7.43
CA PHE A 148 -13.58 1.64 -7.33
C PHE A 148 -14.70 1.99 -8.31
N SER A 149 -15.68 2.76 -7.82
CA SER A 149 -16.73 3.29 -8.68
C SER A 149 -16.17 4.32 -9.64
N ARG A 150 -16.82 4.53 -10.80
CA ARG A 150 -16.45 5.62 -11.72
C ARG A 150 -16.42 6.98 -11.02
N LYS A 151 -17.40 7.25 -10.14
CA LYS A 151 -17.48 8.47 -9.34
C LYS A 151 -16.25 8.64 -8.41
N SER A 152 -15.68 7.54 -7.93
CA SER A 152 -14.46 7.58 -7.13
C SER A 152 -13.22 7.81 -8.00
N LEU A 153 -13.18 7.29 -9.23
CA LEU A 153 -12.04 7.44 -10.13
C LEU A 153 -11.94 8.83 -10.79
N VAL A 154 -12.98 9.66 -10.71
CA VAL A 154 -12.93 11.09 -11.05
C VAL A 154 -12.47 11.97 -9.88
N ASP A 155 -12.17 11.37 -8.72
CA ASP A 155 -11.39 12.03 -7.67
C ASP A 155 -9.91 11.81 -7.96
N LYS A 156 -9.14 12.90 -8.04
CA LYS A 156 -7.73 12.87 -8.46
C LYS A 156 -6.85 12.11 -7.48
N ASP A 157 -7.14 12.19 -6.19
CA ASP A 157 -6.36 11.52 -5.15
C ASP A 157 -6.64 10.03 -5.14
N ILE A 158 -7.91 9.63 -5.27
CA ILE A 158 -8.30 8.22 -5.37
C ILE A 158 -7.75 7.60 -6.66
N ASN A 159 -7.78 8.34 -7.78
CA ASN A 159 -7.21 7.90 -9.05
C ASN A 159 -5.70 7.64 -8.92
N ALA A 160 -4.97 8.62 -8.37
CA ALA A 160 -3.55 8.48 -8.09
C ALA A 160 -3.28 7.27 -7.20
N TYR A 161 -3.96 7.17 -6.05
CA TYR A 161 -3.81 6.03 -5.15
C TYR A 161 -4.02 4.70 -5.89
N TYR A 162 -5.14 4.54 -6.58
CA TYR A 162 -5.45 3.28 -7.25
C TYR A 162 -4.41 2.88 -8.30
N TYR A 163 -4.12 3.76 -9.27
CA TYR A 163 -3.29 3.38 -10.40
C TYR A 163 -1.79 3.39 -10.09
N MET A 164 -1.33 4.25 -9.17
CA MET A 164 0.07 4.24 -8.74
C MET A 164 0.39 2.98 -7.95
N THR A 165 -0.54 2.51 -7.10
CA THR A 165 -0.37 1.24 -6.39
C THR A 165 -0.26 0.06 -7.37
N LEU A 166 -1.13 -0.01 -8.39
CA LEU A 166 -1.03 -1.03 -9.43
C LEU A 166 0.29 -0.96 -10.21
N ALA A 167 0.77 0.25 -10.52
CA ALA A 167 2.03 0.45 -11.20
C ALA A 167 3.24 0.01 -10.36
N ALA A 168 3.25 0.30 -9.05
CA ALA A 168 4.28 -0.11 -8.11
C ALA A 168 4.39 -1.65 -8.05
N TRP A 169 3.26 -2.34 -7.88
CA TRP A 169 3.26 -3.81 -7.89
C TRP A 169 3.68 -4.40 -9.23
N HIS A 170 3.21 -3.83 -10.34
CA HIS A 170 3.67 -4.26 -11.65
C HIS A 170 5.18 -4.05 -11.82
N ALA A 171 5.73 -2.99 -11.23
CA ALA A 171 7.16 -2.71 -11.24
C ALA A 171 7.97 -3.72 -10.42
N LEU A 172 7.39 -4.23 -9.33
CA LEU A 172 7.92 -5.31 -8.49
C LEU A 172 7.73 -6.72 -9.10
N GLY A 173 7.12 -6.83 -10.28
CA GLY A 173 6.90 -8.11 -10.96
C GLY A 173 5.68 -8.89 -10.47
N ILE A 174 4.78 -8.25 -9.73
CA ILE A 174 3.56 -8.86 -9.23
C ILE A 174 2.52 -8.85 -10.35
N ASP A 175 2.12 -10.04 -10.79
CA ASP A 175 1.09 -10.20 -11.80
C ASP A 175 -0.31 -10.12 -11.18
N PHE A 176 -1.16 -9.23 -11.69
CA PHE A 176 -2.55 -9.10 -11.27
C PHE A 176 -3.48 -9.09 -12.47
N ASN A 177 -4.50 -9.94 -12.42
CA ASN A 177 -5.51 -10.07 -13.46
C ASN A 177 -6.77 -9.28 -13.07
N LEU A 178 -6.69 -7.96 -13.20
CA LEU A 178 -7.84 -7.06 -13.04
C LEU A 178 -8.45 -6.76 -14.41
N LYS A 179 -9.78 -6.63 -14.48
CA LYS A 179 -10.51 -6.26 -15.71
C LYS A 179 -10.32 -4.77 -16.04
N LEU A 180 -9.12 -4.39 -16.44
CA LEU A 180 -8.74 -3.04 -16.83
C LEU A 180 -8.97 -2.80 -18.32
N LYS A 181 -9.31 -1.58 -18.70
CA LYS A 181 -9.33 -1.15 -20.10
C LYS A 181 -7.90 -1.01 -20.63
N SER A 182 -7.74 -1.16 -21.95
CA SER A 182 -6.41 -1.13 -22.58
C SER A 182 -5.61 0.16 -22.29
N PHE A 183 -6.28 1.32 -22.19
CA PHE A 183 -5.61 2.58 -21.89
C PHE A 183 -5.21 2.70 -20.41
N GLU A 184 -6.01 2.15 -19.48
CA GLU A 184 -5.67 2.06 -18.05
C GLU A 184 -4.43 1.19 -17.86
N TRP A 185 -4.39 0.06 -18.56
CA TRP A 185 -3.24 -0.84 -18.57
C TRP A 185 -1.99 -0.21 -19.18
N ALA A 186 -2.13 0.55 -20.28
CA ALA A 186 -1.03 1.27 -20.88
C ALA A 186 -0.44 2.32 -19.91
N PHE A 187 -1.29 3.04 -19.18
CA PHE A 187 -0.86 3.98 -18.14
C PHE A 187 -0.08 3.29 -17.03
N ILE A 188 -0.62 2.20 -16.46
CA ILE A 188 0.05 1.40 -15.41
C ILE A 188 1.44 0.93 -15.88
N LYS A 189 1.55 0.41 -17.11
CA LYS A 189 2.82 -0.03 -17.69
C LYS A 189 3.83 1.10 -17.83
N ASN A 190 3.40 2.27 -18.29
CA ASN A 190 4.28 3.43 -18.45
C ASN A 190 4.80 3.92 -17.10
N VAL A 191 3.92 4.05 -16.09
CA VAL A 191 4.31 4.43 -14.73
C VAL A 191 5.25 3.38 -14.11
N SER A 192 4.96 2.09 -14.30
CA SER A 192 5.80 0.99 -13.82
C SER A 192 7.21 1.04 -14.43
N ASN A 193 7.32 1.36 -15.72
CA ASN A 193 8.62 1.52 -16.37
C ASN A 193 9.38 2.75 -15.82
N LEU A 194 8.69 3.85 -15.54
CA LEU A 194 9.30 5.02 -14.88
C LEU A 194 9.81 4.69 -13.48
N MET A 195 9.04 3.94 -12.68
CA MET A 195 9.50 3.47 -11.36
C MET A 195 10.77 2.62 -11.47
N LYS A 196 10.87 1.74 -12.48
CA LYS A 196 12.08 0.93 -12.72
C LYS A 196 13.34 1.74 -13.04
N GLU A 197 13.21 3.01 -13.43
CA GLU A 197 14.35 3.92 -13.61
C GLU A 197 15.02 4.32 -12.28
N ILE A 198 14.34 4.17 -11.14
CA ILE A 198 14.87 4.50 -9.81
C ILE A 198 15.96 3.49 -9.45
N LYS A 199 17.19 3.99 -9.29
CA LYS A 199 18.36 3.23 -8.83
C LYS A 199 18.75 3.62 -7.42
N ASP A 200 18.73 4.94 -7.15
CA ASP A 200 19.11 5.52 -5.86
C ASP A 200 18.03 6.51 -5.39
N PHE A 201 18.02 6.87 -4.09
CA PHE A 201 17.05 7.81 -3.52
C PHE A 201 17.00 9.18 -4.24
N LYS A 202 18.13 9.65 -4.79
CA LYS A 202 18.20 10.92 -5.57
C LYS A 202 17.35 10.91 -6.85
N ASP A 203 16.99 9.73 -7.35
CA ASP A 203 16.16 9.60 -8.56
C ASP A 203 14.67 9.82 -8.25
N LEU A 204 14.27 9.68 -6.98
CA LEU A 204 12.86 9.76 -6.55
C LEU A 204 12.18 11.07 -6.99
N PRO A 205 12.73 12.28 -6.72
CA PRO A 205 12.02 13.52 -7.07
C PRO A 205 11.78 13.64 -8.58
N LYS A 206 12.79 13.27 -9.38
CA LYS A 206 12.70 13.32 -10.84
C LYS A 206 11.65 12.34 -11.37
N VAL A 207 11.62 11.12 -10.85
CA VAL A 207 10.65 10.10 -11.28
C VAL A 207 9.23 10.47 -10.83
N MET A 208 9.06 10.98 -9.61
CA MET A 208 7.78 11.49 -9.10
C MET A 208 7.20 12.61 -9.98
N LEU A 209 8.03 13.56 -10.42
CA LEU A 209 7.60 14.63 -11.33
C LEU A 209 7.14 14.09 -12.69
N LYS A 210 7.92 13.17 -13.30
CA LYS A 210 7.53 12.52 -14.56
C LYS A 210 6.19 11.79 -14.43
N ILE A 211 6.03 11.03 -13.35
CA ILE A 211 4.81 10.27 -13.06
C ILE A 211 3.63 11.24 -12.84
N SER A 212 3.83 12.35 -12.12
CA SER A 212 2.81 13.37 -11.91
C SER A 212 2.30 13.96 -13.22
N SER A 213 3.20 14.35 -14.14
CA SER A 213 2.80 14.88 -15.45
C SER A 213 2.01 13.85 -16.26
N LEU A 214 2.42 12.57 -16.23
CA LEU A 214 1.70 11.51 -16.90
C LEU A 214 0.33 11.25 -16.27
N HIS A 215 0.24 11.29 -14.94
CA HIS A 215 -1.00 11.12 -14.20
C HIS A 215 -1.98 12.27 -14.48
N ASP A 216 -1.52 13.51 -14.55
CA ASP A 216 -2.37 14.67 -14.86
C ASP A 216 -3.03 14.50 -16.24
N PHE A 217 -2.25 14.14 -17.26
CA PHE A 217 -2.78 13.84 -18.59
C PHE A 217 -3.78 12.69 -18.58
N PHE A 218 -3.45 11.60 -17.88
CA PHE A 218 -4.33 10.43 -17.77
C PHE A 218 -5.63 10.74 -17.03
N PHE A 219 -5.58 11.56 -15.98
CA PHE A 219 -6.74 11.98 -15.22
C PHE A 219 -7.69 12.87 -16.05
N GLU A 220 -7.14 13.79 -16.84
CA GLU A 220 -7.92 14.57 -17.81
C GLU A 220 -8.60 13.68 -18.86
N LEU A 221 -7.94 12.60 -19.28
CA LEU A 221 -8.53 11.63 -20.20
C LEU A 221 -9.67 10.85 -19.53
N ILE A 222 -9.45 10.36 -18.31
CA ILE A 222 -10.46 9.59 -17.56
C ILE A 222 -11.72 10.40 -17.31
N THR A 223 -11.58 11.66 -16.90
CA THR A 223 -12.72 12.54 -16.58
C THR A 223 -13.55 12.92 -17.81
N LYS A 224 -13.01 12.78 -19.02
CA LYS A 224 -13.77 12.94 -20.27
C LYS A 224 -14.49 11.66 -20.71
N ILE A 225 -14.01 10.49 -20.25
CA ILE A 225 -14.56 9.17 -20.62
C ILE A 225 -15.66 8.73 -19.65
N PHE A 226 -15.56 9.09 -18.37
CA PHE A 226 -16.51 8.74 -17.31
C PHE A 226 -17.56 9.81 -17.10
#